data_AF-A0A9P0KJI5-F1
#
_entry.id   AF-A0A9P0KJI5-F1
#
_cell.length_a   1.000
_cell.length_b   1.000
_cell.length_c   1.000
_cell.angle_alpha   90.00
_cell.angle_beta   90.00
_cell.angle_gamma   90.00
#
_symmetry.space_group_name_H-M   'P 1'
#
loop_
_entity.id
_entity.type
_entity.pdbx_description
1 polymer ?
#
loop_
_entity_poly.entity_id
_entity_poly.type
_entity_poly.pdbx_seq_one_letter_code
_entity_poly.pdbx_strand_id
1 'polypeptide(L)' 'MLVNIPPQTFSSFLQVSVTVYVNEHLSLANKILFKEARTVAKNKKYKFVWTKGGQIFVRKDDTSKTIHISGAEATKNIK' A
#
# COMPACT_ATOMS: atom_id res chain seq x y z
N MET A 1 -28.70 46.92 23.28
CA MET A 1 -27.34 46.37 23.11
C MET A 1 -27.42 45.25 22.08
N LEU A 2 -26.82 45.43 20.91
CA LEU A 2 -26.79 44.42 19.85
C LEU A 2 -25.71 43.39 20.20
N VAL A 3 -26.11 42.14 20.38
CA VAL A 3 -25.19 41.00 20.56
C VAL A 3 -24.60 40.63 19.20
N ASN A 4 -23.34 40.99 18.98
CA ASN A 4 -22.59 40.57 17.80
C ASN A 4 -22.01 39.17 18.06
N ILE A 5 -22.74 38.14 17.62
CA ILE A 5 -22.25 36.75 17.65
C ILE A 5 -21.45 36.55 16.35
N PRO A 6 -20.13 36.28 16.42
CA PRO A 6 -19.35 36.01 15.21
C PRO A 6 -19.88 34.73 14.53
N PRO A 7 -19.98 34.71 13.18
CA PRO A 7 -20.35 33.50 12.47
C PRO A 7 -19.30 32.44 12.76
N GLN A 8 -19.74 31.32 13.32
CA GLN A 8 -18.92 30.14 13.59
C GLN A 8 -18.11 29.84 12.32
N THR A 9 -16.80 30.09 12.35
CA THR A 9 -15.91 29.79 11.24
C THR A 9 -15.92 28.29 11.05
N PHE A 10 -16.65 27.86 10.01
CA PHE A 10 -16.69 26.50 9.53
C PHE A 10 -15.25 26.06 9.25
N SER A 11 -14.68 25.28 10.16
CA SER A 11 -13.31 24.76 10.08
C SER A 11 -13.22 23.72 8.95
N SER A 12 -13.25 24.17 7.71
CA SER A 12 -13.08 23.33 6.52
C SER A 12 -11.64 23.29 5.99
N PHE A 13 -10.63 23.60 6.80
CA PHE A 13 -9.28 23.81 6.27
C PHE A 13 -8.13 23.05 6.94
N LEU A 14 -8.42 22.12 7.85
CA LEU A 14 -7.43 21.14 8.26
C LEU A 14 -7.73 19.83 7.53
N GLN A 15 -7.23 19.71 6.30
CA GLN A 15 -7.07 18.42 5.63
C GLN A 15 -6.09 17.59 6.47
N VAL A 16 -6.59 16.90 7.49
CA VAL A 16 -5.78 16.00 8.30
C VAL A 16 -5.53 14.74 7.48
N SER A 17 -4.33 14.61 6.91
CA SER A 17 -3.89 13.36 6.29
C SER A 17 -3.64 12.32 7.38
N VAL A 18 -4.66 11.53 7.71
CA VAL A 18 -4.55 10.45 8.69
C VAL A 18 -3.88 9.25 8.04
N THR A 19 -2.76 8.79 8.60
CA THR A 19 -2.12 7.54 8.18
C THR A 19 -2.94 6.35 8.64
N VAL A 20 -3.46 5.58 7.68
CA VAL A 20 -4.19 4.34 7.96
C VAL A 20 -3.24 3.16 7.80
N TYR A 21 -3.21 2.29 8.81
CA TYR A 21 -2.46 1.03 8.77
C TYR A 21 -3.45 -0.13 8.65
N VAL A 22 -3.22 -1.01 7.69
CA VAL A 22 -4.02 -2.23 7.50
C VAL A 22 -3.16 -3.43 7.84
N ASN A 23 -3.54 -4.15 8.91
CA ASN A 23 -2.88 -5.39 9.30
C ASN A 23 -3.65 -6.57 8.71
N GLU A 24 -3.08 -7.19 7.67
CA GLU A 24 -3.59 -8.43 7.09
C GLU A 24 -2.93 -9.64 7.75
N HIS A 25 -3.70 -10.66 8.11
CA HIS A 25 -3.16 -11.89 8.68
C HIS A 25 -2.62 -12.82 7.58
N LEU A 26 -1.35 -12.62 7.21
CA LEU A 26 -0.62 -13.53 6.32
C LEU A 26 -0.09 -14.74 7.08
N SER A 27 -0.11 -15.91 6.43
CA SER A 27 0.61 -17.10 6.92
C SER A 27 2.10 -16.79 7.08
N LEU A 28 2.82 -17.55 7.90
CA LEU A 28 4.26 -17.35 8.08
C LEU A 28 5.02 -17.44 6.75
N ALA A 29 4.65 -18.40 5.90
CA ALA A 29 5.20 -18.54 4.56
C ALA A 29 4.96 -17.29 3.70
N ASN A 30 3.74 -16.73 3.72
CA ASN A 30 3.42 -15.53 2.95
C ASN A 30 4.10 -14.27 3.52
N LYS A 31 4.33 -14.19 4.83
CA LYS A 31 5.14 -13.10 5.43
C LYS A 31 6.57 -13.12 4.93
N ILE A 32 7.20 -14.30 4.88
CA ILE A 32 8.54 -14.50 4.34
C ILE A 32 8.56 -14.13 2.85
N LEU A 33 7.63 -14.68 2.08
CA LEU A 33 7.51 -14.42 0.65
C LEU A 33 7.28 -12.93 0.35
N PHE A 34 6.47 -12.24 1.14
CA PHE A 34 6.22 -10.81 0.99
C PHE A 34 7.49 -9.98 1.25
N LYS A 35 8.28 -10.35 2.26
CA LYS A 35 9.56 -9.72 2.54
C LYS A 35 10.54 -9.88 1.38
N GLU A 36 10.63 -11.08 0.81
CA GLU A 36 11.48 -11.37 -0.35
C GLU A 36 11.01 -10.60 -1.59
N ALA A 37 9.71 -10.70 -1.92
CA ALA A 37 9.11 -10.01 -3.05
C ALA A 37 9.33 -8.49 -2.98
N ARG A 38 9.14 -7.90 -1.80
CA ARG A 38 9.39 -6.47 -1.56
C ARG A 38 10.87 -6.09 -1.75
N THR A 39 11.80 -6.96 -1.34
CA THR A 39 13.24 -6.75 -1.53
C THR A 39 13.62 -6.78 -3.01
N VAL A 40 13.16 -7.80 -3.74
CA VAL A 40 13.42 -7.92 -5.18
C VAL A 40 12.76 -6.77 -5.95
N ALA A 41 11.53 -6.43 -5.62
CA ALA A 41 10.80 -5.31 -6.21
C ALA A 41 11.56 -3.99 -6.02
N LYS A 42 12.09 -3.73 -4.81
CA LYS A 42 12.92 -2.54 -4.55
C LYS A 42 14.17 -2.51 -5.42
N ASN A 43 14.89 -3.63 -5.53
CA ASN A 43 16.10 -3.73 -6.35
C ASN A 43 15.80 -3.51 -7.84
N LYS A 44 14.63 -3.98 -8.31
CA LYS A 44 14.19 -3.85 -9.71
C LYS A 44 13.34 -2.61 -9.99
N LYS A 45 13.23 -1.69 -9.02
CA LYS A 45 12.48 -0.42 -9.12
C LYS A 45 11.00 -0.59 -9.46
N TYR A 46 10.35 -1.62 -8.92
CA TYR A 46 8.91 -1.77 -9.03
C TYR A 46 8.22 -0.79 -8.08
N LYS A 47 7.26 -0.03 -8.60
CA LYS A 47 6.57 1.04 -7.85
C LYS A 47 5.56 0.50 -6.84
N PHE A 48 4.94 -0.66 -7.12
CA PHE A 48 3.84 -1.17 -6.31
C PHE A 48 4.07 -2.62 -5.88
N VAL A 49 3.89 -2.86 -4.58
CA VAL A 49 3.86 -4.18 -3.96
C VAL A 49 2.76 -4.16 -2.91
N TRP A 50 1.82 -5.10 -2.98
CA TRP A 50 0.69 -5.17 -2.04
C TRP A 50 0.22 -6.60 -1.84
N THR A 51 -0.63 -6.79 -0.84
CA THR A 51 -1.32 -8.05 -0.59
C THR A 51 -2.82 -7.90 -0.77
N LYS A 52 -3.48 -8.97 -1.19
CA LYS A 52 -4.95 -9.04 -1.28
C LYS A 52 -5.39 -10.48 -1.06
N GLY A 53 -6.16 -10.75 -0.01
CA GLY A 53 -6.70 -12.09 0.25
C GLY A 53 -5.62 -13.14 0.51
N GLY A 54 -4.53 -12.77 1.19
CA GLY A 54 -3.39 -13.62 1.48
C GLY A 54 -2.42 -13.80 0.30
N GLN A 55 -2.74 -13.26 -0.87
CA GLN A 55 -1.92 -13.32 -2.08
C GLN A 55 -1.06 -12.06 -2.23
N ILE A 56 0.11 -12.21 -2.84
CA ILE A 56 1.08 -11.12 -3.00
C ILE A 56 1.15 -10.70 -4.46
N PHE A 57 1.10 -9.39 -4.70
CA PHE A 57 1.11 -8.81 -6.03
C PHE A 57 2.19 -7.74 -6.15
N VAL A 58 2.78 -7.67 -7.34
CA VAL A 58 3.85 -6.75 -7.67
C VAL A 58 3.56 -6.13 -9.04
N ARG A 59 3.75 -4.81 -9.16
CA ARG A 59 3.53 -4.08 -10.42
C ARG A 59 4.59 -3.01 -10.60
N LYS A 60 5.16 -2.95 -11.81
CA LYS A 60 6.29 -2.06 -12.09
C LYS A 60 5.85 -0.60 -12.15
N ASP A 61 4.88 -0.32 -13.00
CA ASP A 61 4.33 1.02 -13.27
C ASP A 61 2.81 0.94 -13.48
N ASP A 62 2.14 2.09 -13.53
CA ASP A 62 0.68 2.22 -13.77
C ASP A 62 0.21 1.69 -15.13
N THR A 63 1.12 1.46 -16.07
CA THR A 63 0.84 0.88 -17.39
C THR A 63 1.24 -0.60 -17.48
N SER A 64 2.05 -1.09 -16.54
CA SER A 64 2.58 -2.46 -16.56
C SER A 64 1.54 -3.46 -16.07
N LYS A 65 1.71 -4.73 -16.48
CA LYS A 65 0.89 -5.83 -15.95
C LYS A 65 1.24 -6.11 -14.49
N THR A 66 0.23 -6.50 -13.72
CA THR A 66 0.43 -6.99 -12.34
C THR A 66 0.91 -8.43 -12.39
N ILE A 67 1.93 -8.74 -11.59
CA ILE A 67 2.51 -10.07 -11.41
C ILE A 67 2.05 -10.60 -10.06
N HIS A 68 1.44 -11.79 -10.06
CA HIS A 68 1.09 -12.52 -8.85
C HIS A 68 2.28 -13.37 -8.40
N ILE A 69 2.64 -13.26 -7.11
CA ILE A 69 3.74 -14.00 -6.50
C ILE A 69 3.15 -15.03 -5.54
N SER A 70 3.05 -16.27 -6.01
CA SER A 70 2.52 -17.41 -5.24
C SER A 70 3.58 -18.28 -4.58
N GLY A 71 4.86 -18.02 -4.82
CA GLY A 71 5.97 -18.79 -4.26
C GLY A 71 7.31 -18.12 -4.49
N ALA A 72 8.35 -18.61 -3.80
CA ALA A 72 9.69 -18.04 -3.84
C ALA A 72 10.26 -17.97 -5.27
N GLU A 73 9.95 -18.96 -6.11
CA GLU A 73 10.38 -19.00 -7.50
C GLU A 73 9.75 -17.91 -8.37
N ALA A 74 8.52 -17.50 -8.07
CA ALA A 74 7.82 -16.46 -8.82
C ALA A 74 8.50 -15.09 -8.67
N THR A 75 9.32 -14.87 -7.64
CA THR A 75 10.15 -13.66 -7.50
C THR A 75 11.16 -13.50 -8.65
N LYS A 76 11.55 -14.61 -9.30
CA LYS A 76 12.44 -14.60 -10.48
C LYS A 76 11.74 -14.02 -11.72
N ASN A 77 10.41 -14.10 -11.78
CA ASN A 77 9.61 -13.59 -12.90
C ASN A 77 9.44 -12.07 -12.88
N ILE A 78 9.81 -11.41 -11.78
CA ILE A 78 9.98 -9.97 -11.70
C ILE A 78 11.19 -9.64 -12.58
N LYS A 79 11.01 -9.27 -13.85
CA LYS A 79 12.11 -8.92 -14.77
C LYS A 79 12.53 -7.48 -14.61
#